data_AF-A0A4S4A8P0-F1
#
_entry.id   AF-A0A4S4A8P0-F1
#
_cell.length_a   1.000
_cell.length_b   1.000
_cell.length_c   1.000
_cell.angle_alpha   90.00
_cell.angle_beta   90.00
_cell.angle_gamma   90.00
#
_symmetry.space_group_name_H-M   'P 1'
#
loop_
_entity.id
_entity.type
_entity.pdbx_description
1 polymer ?
#
loop_
_entity_poly.entity_id
_entity_poly.type
_entity_poly.pdbx_seq_one_letter_code
_entity_poly.pdbx_strand_id
1 'polypeptide(L)' 'MSVESAVAYIKRMRSDEEFRQAVNAYDGDEAVWAFVASEGFEFTMMEFKQAQDVIYQEYGITPM' A
#
# COMPACT_ATOMS: atom_id res chain seq x y z
N MET A 1 1.55 -11.96 5.74
CA MET A 1 2.11 -11.82 4.37
C MET A 1 1.14 -12.38 3.32
N SER A 2 0.28 -11.53 2.74
CA SER A 2 -0.60 -11.88 1.60
C SER A 2 -0.70 -10.69 0.62
N VAL A 3 -0.84 -10.99 -0.68
CA VAL A 3 -1.13 -10.00 -1.74
C VAL A 3 -2.41 -9.22 -1.45
N GLU A 4 -3.41 -9.86 -0.84
CA GLU A 4 -4.68 -9.20 -0.49
C GLU A 4 -4.48 -8.06 0.51
N SER A 5 -3.56 -8.20 1.47
CA SER A 5 -3.21 -7.12 2.40
C SER A 5 -2.55 -5.94 1.69
N ALA A 6 -1.70 -6.21 0.69
CA ALA A 6 -1.09 -5.17 -0.13
C ALA A 6 -2.13 -4.43 -0.99
N VAL A 7 -3.09 -5.16 -1.57
CA VAL A 7 -4.21 -4.57 -2.33
C VAL A 7 -5.05 -3.69 -1.40
N ALA A 8 -5.40 -4.17 -0.21
CA ALA A 8 -6.15 -3.40 0.78
C ALA A 8 -5.41 -2.13 1.20
N TYR A 9 -4.09 -2.21 1.42
CA TYR A 9 -3.25 -1.05 1.70
C TYR A 9 -3.28 -0.03 0.55
N ILE A 10 -3.10 -0.46 -0.71
CA ILE A 10 -3.13 0.45 -1.87
C ILE A 10 -4.51 1.08 -2.05
N LYS A 11 -5.59 0.31 -1.85
CA LYS A 11 -6.97 0.83 -1.90
C LYS A 11 -7.20 1.86 -0.80
N ARG A 12 -6.79 1.57 0.44
CA ARG A 12 -6.90 2.51 1.56
C ARG A 12 -6.07 3.77 1.33
N MET A 13 -4.82 3.64 0.87
CA MET A 13 -3.99 4.77 0.45
C MET A 13 -4.63 5.65 -0.62
N ARG A 14 -5.54 5.13 -1.45
CA ARG A 14 -6.28 5.91 -2.47
C ARG A 14 -7.57 6.53 -1.97
N SER A 15 -8.34 5.80 -1.16
CA SER A 15 -9.66 6.20 -0.70
C SER A 15 -9.67 6.96 0.63
N ASP A 16 -8.63 6.80 1.44
CA ASP A 16 -8.50 7.35 2.79
C ASP A 16 -7.35 8.38 2.82
N GLU A 17 -7.72 9.65 2.75
CA GLU A 17 -6.75 10.75 2.73
C GLU A 17 -6.05 10.94 4.08
N GLU A 18 -6.76 10.74 5.19
CA GLU A 18 -6.17 10.83 6.54
C GLU A 18 -5.12 9.75 6.73
N PHE A 19 -5.41 8.52 6.31
CA PHE A 19 -4.45 7.43 6.33
C PHE A 19 -3.24 7.73 5.45
N ARG A 20 -3.45 8.27 4.24
CA ARG A 20 -2.35 8.68 3.35
C ARG A 20 -1.47 9.76 3.98
N GLN A 21 -2.09 10.76 4.62
CA GLN A 21 -1.35 11.81 5.31
C GLN A 21 -0.58 11.25 6.51
N ALA A 22 -1.17 10.34 7.29
CA ALA A 22 -0.51 9.67 8.40
C ALA A 22 0.71 8.87 7.93
N VAL A 23 0.57 8.09 6.84
CA VAL A 23 1.68 7.36 6.22
C VAL A 23 2.77 8.33 5.74
N ASN A 24 2.40 9.38 5.01
CA ASN A 24 3.35 10.39 4.50
C ASN A 24 3.99 11.26 5.60
N ALA A 25 3.43 11.29 6.81
CA ALA A 25 4.00 12.01 7.94
C ALA A 25 5.20 11.29 8.57
N TYR A 26 5.40 10.01 8.26
CA TYR A 26 6.60 9.28 8.68
C TYR A 26 7.72 9.51 7.67
N ASP A 27 8.84 10.05 8.16
CA ASP A 27 10.05 10.20 7.38
C ASP A 27 10.82 8.87 7.32
N GLY A 28 10.84 8.27 6.13
CA GLY A 28 11.64 7.09 5.81
C GLY A 28 10.81 5.82 5.65
N ASP A 29 11.21 5.00 4.66
CA ASP A 29 10.54 3.75 4.32
C ASP A 29 10.35 2.85 5.55
N GLU A 30 11.38 2.70 6.38
CA GLU A 30 11.33 1.79 7.54
C GLU A 30 10.24 2.18 8.56
N ALA A 31 10.07 3.48 8.84
CA ALA A 31 9.05 3.99 9.75
C ALA A 31 7.64 3.84 9.16
N VAL A 32 7.50 4.11 7.85
CA VAL A 32 6.25 3.87 7.11
C VAL A 32 5.86 2.40 7.18
N TRP A 33 6.79 1.48 6.88
CA TRP A 33 6.52 0.05 6.90
C TRP A 33 6.16 -0.46 8.30
N ALA A 34 6.80 0.08 9.34
CA ALA A 34 6.44 -0.25 10.72
C ALA A 34 5.03 0.21 11.09
N PHE A 35 4.62 1.41 10.68
CA PHE A 35 3.25 1.91 10.88
C PHE A 35 2.22 1.06 10.11
N VAL A 36 2.51 0.75 8.85
CA VAL A 36 1.64 -0.08 8.00
C VAL A 36 1.47 -1.48 8.60
N ALA A 37 2.53 -2.07 9.15
CA ALA A 37 2.46 -3.33 9.90
C ALA A 37 1.62 -3.21 11.19
N SER A 38 1.76 -2.10 11.94
CA SER A 38 0.94 -1.81 13.12
C SER A 38 -0.56 -1.67 12.80
N GLU A 39 -0.89 -1.20 11.61
CA GLU A 39 -2.27 -1.09 11.10
C GLU A 39 -2.84 -2.45 10.64
N GLY A 40 -2.07 -3.53 10.76
CA GLY A 40 -2.46 -4.89 10.39
C GLY A 40 -2.19 -5.23 8.92
N PHE A 41 -1.50 -4.35 8.18
CA PHE A 41 -1.09 -4.64 6.81
C PHE A 41 0.31 -5.23 6.79
N GLU A 42 0.39 -6.53 6.49
CA GLU A 42 1.66 -7.23 6.44
C GLU A 42 1.84 -7.94 5.11
N PHE A 43 2.78 -7.45 4.31
CA PHE A 43 3.10 -7.94 2.98
C PHE A 43 4.55 -7.63 2.62
N THR A 44 5.09 -8.39 1.69
CA THR A 44 6.43 -8.22 1.14
C THR A 44 6.42 -7.25 -0.03
N MET A 45 7.60 -6.72 -0.38
CA MET A 45 7.79 -5.89 -1.58
C MET A 45 7.32 -6.59 -2.87
N MET A 46 7.44 -7.92 -2.96
CA MET A 46 6.97 -8.67 -4.13
C MET A 46 5.44 -8.68 -4.22
N GLU A 47 4.77 -8.89 -3.09
CA GLU A 47 3.30 -8.84 -2.99
C GLU A 47 2.77 -7.43 -3.23
N PHE A 48 3.49 -6.40 -2.80
CA PHE A 48 3.16 -5.01 -3.10
C PHE A 48 3.18 -4.73 -4.60
N LYS A 49 4.21 -5.21 -5.32
CA LYS A 49 4.27 -5.08 -6.79
C LYS A 49 3.12 -5.81 -7.47
N GLN A 50 2.81 -7.04 -7.04
CA GLN A 50 1.67 -7.79 -7.57
C GLN A 50 0.33 -7.06 -7.31
N ALA A 51 0.16 -6.51 -6.12
CA ALA A 51 -1.02 -5.72 -5.77
C ALA A 51 -1.11 -4.43 -6.60
N GLN A 52 0.01 -3.76 -6.86
CA GLN A 52 0.08 -2.63 -7.76
C GLN A 52 -0.37 -3.02 -9.17
N ASP A 53 0.14 -4.12 -9.73
CA ASP A 53 -0.28 -4.61 -11.05
C ASP A 53 -1.79 -4.90 -11.11
N VAL A 54 -2.34 -5.54 -10.07
CA VAL A 54 -3.78 -5.81 -9.95
C VAL A 54 -4.58 -4.50 -9.94
N ILE A 55 -4.16 -3.52 -9.14
CA ILE A 55 -4.81 -2.20 -9.06
C ILE A 55 -4.66 -1.44 -10.38
N TYR A 56 -3.49 -1.49 -11.02
CA TYR A 56 -3.25 -0.82 -12.29
C TYR A 56 -4.14 -1.38 -13.41
N GLN A 57 -4.30 -2.71 -13.47
CA GLN A 57 -5.25 -3.36 -14.37
C GLN A 57 -6.71 -3.00 -14.04
N GLU A 58 -7.08 -2.97 -12.76
CA GLU A 58 -8.45 -2.66 -12.31
C GLU A 58 -8.86 -1.22 -12.66
N TYR A 59 -7.93 -0.25 -12.56
CA TYR A 59 -8.19 1.16 -12.83
C TYR A 59 -7.79 1.62 -14.25
N GLY A 60 -7.26 0.73 -15.10
CA GLY A 60 -6.83 1.06 -16.45
C GLY A 60 -5.64 2.04 -16.52
N ILE A 61 -4.86 2.14 -15.44
CA ILE A 61 -3.70 3.02 -15.36
C ILE A 61 -2.49 2.17 -15.73
N THR A 62 -2.00 2.26 -16.97
CA THR A 62 -0.70 1.67 -17.34
C THR A 62 0.42 2.49 -16.70
N PRO A 63 1.29 1.89 -15.86
CA PRO A 63 2.52 2.55 -15.46
C PRO A 63 3.37 2.77 -16.74
N MET A 64 3.67 4.05 -17.04
CA MET A 64 4.60 4.45 -18.11
C MET A 64 6.05 4.14 -17.71
#